data_AF-A0A954SLT8-F1
#
_entry.id   AF-A0A954SLT8-F1
#
_cell.length_a   1.000
_cell.length_b   1.000
_cell.length_c   1.000
_cell.angle_alpha   90.00
_cell.angle_beta   90.00
_cell.angle_gamma   90.00
#
_symmetry.space_group_name_H-M   'P 1'
#
loop_
_entity.id
_entity.type
_entity.pdbx_description
1 polymer ?
#
loop_
_entity_poly.entity_id
_entity_poly.type
_entity_poly.pdbx_seq_one_letter_code
_entity_poly.pdbx_strand_id
1 'polypeptide(L)'
;KTRQQDSTVAAGGGLTASDRTKSGKKKKKKKDAAPREATPFYEQTWFLLSVLVLLLGGILAFYRYNVSEGRLYRIVARNMASTDPGDWDDVERQMKQLLAWYPESSNAPQVQVWLDQLDMHRAKNRVETNIKFGREPQSEAERLYVEAQQFEKFGDRMTALEKYEAMQSLFAPKSGELSEAEQEQERTARPYWLLARDQAQKIRGAVGSETDRVAFVQRQLQEADDLHERGEKLLAREKWRAIVRLYGNLEEFKTLAAQAQARLDAVGTSE
;
A
#
# COMPACT_ATOMS: atom_id res chain seq x y z
N LYS A 1 -7.84 -35.89 17.59
CA LYS A 1 -9.10 -35.69 18.37
C LYS A 1 -10.06 -34.89 17.50
N THR A 2 -10.95 -35.62 16.85
CA THR A 2 -11.91 -35.17 15.84
C THR A 2 -13.04 -34.43 16.54
N ARG A 3 -13.31 -33.17 16.16
CA ARG A 3 -14.46 -32.42 16.66
C ARG A 3 -15.43 -32.21 15.49
N GLN A 4 -16.49 -33.02 15.49
CA GLN A 4 -17.66 -32.89 14.63
C GLN A 4 -18.35 -31.55 14.92
N GLN A 5 -18.70 -30.81 13.88
CA GLN A 5 -19.66 -29.71 13.95
C GLN A 5 -20.83 -30.08 13.04
N ASP A 6 -21.98 -30.25 13.66
CA ASP A 6 -23.25 -30.56 13.02
C ASP A 6 -23.75 -29.36 12.21
N SER A 7 -23.92 -29.56 10.91
CA SER A 7 -24.59 -28.63 10.00
C SER A 7 -26.10 -28.87 10.05
N THR A 8 -26.84 -27.90 10.57
CA THR A 8 -28.31 -27.85 10.51
C THR A 8 -28.75 -27.33 9.15
N VAL A 9 -29.37 -28.21 8.35
CA VAL A 9 -29.95 -27.87 7.04
C VAL A 9 -31.42 -27.52 7.23
N ALA A 10 -31.79 -26.25 7.03
CA ALA A 10 -33.18 -25.81 6.95
C ALA A 10 -33.61 -25.80 5.47
N ALA A 11 -34.32 -26.85 5.06
CA ALA A 11 -34.96 -26.96 3.76
C ALA A 11 -36.33 -26.24 3.79
N GLY A 12 -36.41 -25.06 3.17
CA GLY A 12 -37.65 -24.34 2.91
C GLY A 12 -38.27 -24.82 1.60
N GLY A 13 -39.50 -25.32 1.69
CA GLY A 13 -40.23 -25.99 0.61
C GLY A 13 -40.66 -25.11 -0.54
N GLY A 14 -40.48 -25.65 -1.75
CA GLY A 14 -41.09 -25.19 -3.00
C GLY A 14 -42.27 -26.09 -3.37
N LEU A 15 -43.37 -25.44 -3.74
CA LEU A 15 -44.64 -25.98 -4.23
C LEU A 15 -44.49 -26.76 -5.55
N THR A 16 -45.18 -27.90 -5.69
CA THR A 16 -45.87 -28.25 -6.96
C THR A 16 -47.15 -29.01 -6.69
N ALA A 17 -48.23 -28.49 -7.26
CA ALA A 17 -49.56 -29.08 -7.30
C ALA A 17 -49.57 -30.40 -8.11
N SER A 18 -50.40 -31.36 -7.69
CA SER A 18 -51.16 -32.13 -8.65
C SER A 18 -52.50 -32.57 -8.08
N ASP A 19 -53.46 -32.43 -8.96
CA ASP A 19 -54.90 -32.54 -8.83
C ASP A 19 -55.34 -34.01 -8.77
N ARG A 20 -56.35 -34.31 -7.94
CA ARG A 20 -57.24 -35.48 -8.13
C ARG A 20 -58.45 -35.38 -7.20
N THR A 21 -59.50 -34.77 -7.75
CA THR A 21 -60.90 -35.20 -7.70
C THR A 21 -61.27 -36.29 -6.67
N LYS A 22 -62.17 -35.95 -5.73
CA LYS A 22 -63.28 -36.85 -5.36
C LYS A 22 -64.44 -36.10 -4.71
N SER A 23 -65.61 -36.40 -5.24
CA SER A 23 -66.94 -35.89 -4.92
C SER A 23 -67.31 -36.03 -3.44
N GLY A 24 -67.90 -34.98 -2.88
CA GLY A 24 -68.58 -35.03 -1.58
C GLY A 24 -69.67 -33.96 -1.49
N LYS A 25 -70.87 -34.29 -1.97
CA LYS A 25 -72.09 -33.50 -1.72
C LYS A 25 -72.29 -33.37 -0.20
N LYS A 26 -72.11 -32.17 0.37
CA LYS A 26 -72.56 -31.85 1.74
C LYS A 26 -73.23 -30.47 1.79
N LYS A 27 -74.56 -30.55 1.89
CA LYS A 27 -75.54 -29.69 2.56
C LYS A 27 -75.12 -28.24 2.85
N LYS A 28 -75.76 -27.31 2.14
CA LYS A 28 -75.96 -25.90 2.53
C LYS A 28 -76.59 -25.85 3.93
N LYS A 29 -75.80 -25.44 4.94
CA LYS A 29 -76.32 -24.79 6.16
C LYS A 29 -76.10 -23.30 5.98
N LYS A 30 -77.18 -22.55 5.73
CA LYS A 30 -77.22 -21.11 6.00
C LYS A 30 -76.92 -20.94 7.49
N LYS A 31 -75.74 -20.41 7.80
CA LYS A 31 -75.37 -19.94 9.13
C LYS A 31 -75.31 -18.42 9.01
N ASP A 32 -76.07 -17.77 9.85
CA ASP A 32 -76.31 -16.34 9.86
C ASP A 32 -74.99 -15.56 9.85
N ALA A 33 -74.85 -14.68 8.87
CA ALA A 33 -73.70 -13.80 8.74
C ALA A 33 -73.76 -12.76 9.85
N ALA A 34 -72.99 -12.99 10.92
CA ALA A 34 -72.54 -11.90 11.78
C ALA A 34 -71.95 -10.79 10.88
N PRO A 35 -72.18 -9.50 11.19
CA PRO A 35 -71.60 -8.42 10.42
C PRO A 35 -70.11 -8.65 10.36
N ARG A 36 -69.58 -8.86 9.14
CA ARG A 36 -68.15 -8.91 8.91
C ARG A 36 -67.63 -7.57 9.40
N GLU A 37 -66.98 -7.56 10.57
CA GLU A 37 -66.23 -6.41 11.05
C GLU A 37 -65.36 -5.99 9.86
N ALA A 38 -65.62 -4.78 9.36
CA ALA A 38 -64.99 -4.28 8.16
C ALA A 38 -63.48 -4.32 8.44
N THR A 39 -62.75 -5.15 7.69
CA THR A 39 -61.31 -5.25 7.85
C THR A 39 -60.73 -3.86 7.69
N PRO A 40 -60.02 -3.34 8.71
CA PRO A 40 -59.46 -2.01 8.66
C PRO A 40 -58.62 -1.82 7.41
N PHE A 41 -58.66 -0.64 6.79
CA PHE A 41 -58.05 -0.40 5.48
C PHE A 41 -56.53 -0.69 5.45
N TYR A 42 -55.84 -0.65 6.59
CA TYR A 42 -54.41 -0.97 6.72
C TYR A 42 -54.10 -2.47 6.62
N GLU A 43 -55.09 -3.36 6.79
CA GLU A 43 -54.94 -4.81 6.62
C GLU A 43 -55.13 -5.25 5.16
N GLN A 44 -55.56 -4.33 4.28
CA GLN A 44 -55.76 -4.64 2.88
C GLN A 44 -54.41 -4.94 2.21
N THR A 45 -54.33 -6.04 1.47
CA THR A 45 -53.09 -6.55 0.88
C THR A 45 -52.37 -5.52 0.01
N TRP A 46 -53.12 -4.69 -0.74
CA TRP A 46 -52.52 -3.66 -1.59
C TRP A 46 -51.84 -2.55 -0.77
N PHE A 47 -52.38 -2.20 0.40
CA PHE A 47 -51.78 -1.24 1.30
C PHE A 47 -50.46 -1.78 1.86
N LEU A 48 -50.47 -3.01 2.37
CA LEU A 48 -49.26 -3.69 2.85
C LEU A 48 -48.17 -3.81 1.76
N LEU A 49 -48.56 -4.13 0.53
CA LEU A 49 -47.64 -4.24 -0.59
C LEU A 49 -47.05 -2.88 -0.98
N SER A 50 -47.84 -1.81 -0.95
CA SER A 50 -47.36 -0.45 -1.21
C SER A 50 -46.37 0.03 -0.13
N VAL A 51 -46.65 -0.24 1.14
CA VAL A 51 -45.76 0.09 2.26
C VAL A 51 -44.45 -0.71 2.17
N LEU A 52 -44.52 -1.99 1.80
CA LEU A 52 -43.35 -2.83 1.60
C LEU A 52 -42.46 -2.31 0.47
N VAL A 53 -43.05 -1.94 -0.68
CA VAL A 53 -42.31 -1.35 -1.81
C VAL A 53 -41.72 0.00 -1.42
N LEU A 54 -42.44 0.82 -0.66
CA LEU A 54 -41.94 2.11 -0.20
C LEU A 54 -40.78 1.96 0.80
N LEU A 55 -40.86 0.98 1.71
CA LEU A 55 -39.76 0.64 2.62
C LEU A 55 -38.54 0.13 1.86
N LEU A 56 -38.72 -0.85 0.97
CA LEU A 56 -37.63 -1.41 0.16
C LEU A 56 -37.00 -0.35 -0.75
N GLY A 57 -37.82 0.43 -1.44
CA GLY A 57 -37.38 1.53 -2.30
C GLY A 57 -36.66 2.62 -1.51
N GLY A 58 -37.17 2.97 -0.32
CA GLY A 58 -36.53 3.91 0.60
C GLY A 58 -35.16 3.43 1.06
N ILE A 59 -35.04 2.14 1.44
CA ILE A 59 -33.75 1.53 1.83
C ILE A 59 -32.77 1.53 0.65
N LEU A 60 -33.21 1.16 -0.55
CA LEU A 60 -32.36 1.11 -1.74
C LEU A 60 -31.87 2.51 -2.14
N ALA A 61 -32.76 3.51 -2.09
CA ALA A 61 -32.44 4.90 -2.36
C ALA A 61 -31.47 5.47 -1.30
N PHE A 62 -31.69 5.15 -0.02
CA PHE A 62 -30.80 5.54 1.08
C PHE A 62 -29.40 4.92 0.94
N TYR A 63 -29.32 3.63 0.59
CA TYR A 63 -28.05 2.96 0.34
C TYR A 63 -27.29 3.61 -0.82
N ARG A 64 -27.97 3.86 -1.94
CA ARG A 64 -27.38 4.53 -3.11
C ARG A 64 -26.92 5.96 -2.81
N TYR A 65 -27.66 6.70 -1.98
CA TYR A 65 -27.29 8.06 -1.58
C TYR A 65 -26.05 8.10 -0.66
N ASN A 66 -25.96 7.20 0.32
CA ASN A 66 -24.81 7.14 1.22
C ASN A 66 -23.53 6.69 0.50
N VAL A 67 -23.66 5.91 -0.58
CA VAL A 67 -22.54 5.46 -1.43
C VAL A 67 -22.24 6.45 -2.56
N SER A 68 -22.63 7.72 -2.43
CA SER A 68 -22.29 8.73 -3.44
C SER A 68 -20.78 8.97 -3.51
N GLU A 69 -20.22 8.86 -4.72
CA GLU A 69 -18.79 9.09 -5.03
C GLU A 69 -18.29 10.40 -4.40
N GLY A 70 -19.03 11.50 -4.59
CA GLY A 70 -18.64 12.81 -4.08
C GLY A 70 -18.60 12.93 -2.55
N ARG A 71 -19.31 12.07 -1.80
CA ARG A 71 -19.19 12.03 -0.33
C ARG A 71 -17.91 11.28 0.09
N LEU A 72 -17.67 10.12 -0.50
CA LEU A 72 -16.45 9.34 -0.25
C LEU A 72 -15.20 10.14 -0.62
N TYR A 73 -15.21 10.77 -1.80
CA TYR A 73 -14.13 11.63 -2.26
C TYR A 73 -13.87 12.79 -1.29
N ARG A 74 -14.91 13.48 -0.80
CA ARG A 74 -14.73 14.59 0.17
C ARG A 74 -14.13 14.13 1.50
N ILE A 75 -14.51 12.95 1.99
CA ILE A 75 -13.94 12.38 3.21
C ILE A 75 -12.45 12.08 2.99
N VAL A 76 -12.13 11.36 1.91
CA VAL A 76 -10.74 11.03 1.54
C VAL A 76 -9.91 12.29 1.34
N ALA A 77 -10.40 13.26 0.56
CA ALA A 77 -9.70 14.50 0.26
C ALA A 77 -9.42 15.33 1.51
N ARG A 78 -10.38 15.38 2.46
CA ARG A 78 -10.20 16.08 3.74
C ARG A 78 -9.11 15.41 4.58
N ASN A 79 -9.10 14.09 4.65
CA ASN A 79 -8.09 13.35 5.42
C ASN A 79 -6.71 13.42 4.76
N MET A 80 -6.63 13.35 3.43
CA MET A 80 -5.38 13.51 2.69
C MET A 80 -4.81 14.94 2.74
N ALA A 81 -5.64 15.93 3.05
CA ALA A 81 -5.17 17.28 3.34
C ALA A 81 -4.57 17.43 4.75
N SER A 82 -4.76 16.45 5.63
CA SER A 82 -4.12 16.41 6.95
C SER A 82 -2.62 16.15 6.83
N THR A 83 -1.85 16.69 7.77
CA THR A 83 -0.41 16.42 7.89
C THR A 83 -0.13 15.14 8.66
N ASP A 84 -1.12 14.59 9.38
CA ASP A 84 -0.97 13.37 10.16
C ASP A 84 -1.12 12.12 9.27
N PRO A 85 -0.09 11.26 9.16
CA PRO A 85 -0.20 10.01 8.42
C PRO A 85 -1.25 9.03 8.95
N GLY A 86 -1.60 9.11 10.24
CA GLY A 86 -2.64 8.27 10.83
C GLY A 86 -4.01 8.52 10.17
N ASP A 87 -4.31 9.77 9.83
CA ASP A 87 -5.55 10.14 9.14
C ASP A 87 -5.64 9.53 7.73
N TRP A 88 -4.49 9.26 7.08
CA TRP A 88 -4.41 8.67 5.75
C TRP A 88 -4.68 7.15 5.80
N ASP A 89 -4.17 6.47 6.82
CA ASP A 89 -4.43 5.04 7.06
C ASP A 89 -5.94 4.78 7.27
N ASP A 90 -6.62 5.68 7.99
CA ASP A 90 -8.05 5.58 8.31
C ASP A 90 -8.97 5.66 7.07
N VAL A 91 -8.49 6.27 5.98
CA VAL A 91 -9.26 6.43 4.73
C VAL A 91 -8.83 5.50 3.60
N GLU A 92 -7.84 4.63 3.80
CA GLU A 92 -7.36 3.68 2.79
C GLU A 92 -8.49 2.80 2.25
N ARG A 93 -9.36 2.31 3.15
CA ARG A 93 -10.49 1.45 2.77
C ARG A 93 -11.44 2.18 1.82
N GLN A 94 -11.68 3.46 2.09
CA GLN A 94 -12.57 4.34 1.33
C GLN A 94 -11.96 4.67 -0.03
N MET A 95 -10.64 4.87 -0.11
CA MET A 95 -9.93 5.02 -1.39
C MET A 95 -10.06 3.76 -2.26
N LYS A 96 -9.80 2.58 -1.68
CA LYS A 96 -9.93 1.29 -2.40
C LYS A 96 -11.37 1.04 -2.84
N GLN A 97 -12.35 1.36 -2.00
CA GLN A 97 -13.78 1.29 -2.37
C GLN A 97 -14.12 2.24 -3.52
N LEU A 98 -13.60 3.46 -3.50
CA LEU A 98 -13.86 4.45 -4.56
C LEU A 98 -13.30 3.98 -5.91
N LEU A 99 -12.10 3.41 -5.94
CA LEU A 99 -11.54 2.83 -7.16
C LEU A 99 -12.27 1.55 -7.63
N ALA A 100 -12.73 0.72 -6.69
CA ALA A 100 -13.44 -0.52 -7.01
C ALA A 100 -14.85 -0.25 -7.57
N TRP A 101 -15.56 0.74 -7.02
CA TRP A 101 -16.93 1.06 -7.41
C TRP A 101 -17.01 2.08 -8.54
N TYR A 102 -16.04 2.99 -8.63
CA TYR A 102 -16.01 4.09 -9.59
C TYR A 102 -14.66 4.16 -10.34
N PRO A 103 -14.26 3.10 -11.06
CA PRO A 103 -12.97 3.04 -11.76
C PRO A 103 -12.82 4.11 -12.85
N GLU A 104 -13.92 4.51 -13.48
CA GLU A 104 -13.95 5.51 -14.57
C GLU A 104 -14.26 6.93 -14.06
N SER A 105 -14.26 7.16 -12.74
CA SER A 105 -14.54 8.49 -12.21
C SER A 105 -13.44 9.49 -12.57
N SER A 106 -13.83 10.77 -12.72
CA SER A 106 -12.87 11.87 -12.90
C SER A 106 -11.88 11.99 -11.74
N ASN A 107 -12.23 11.45 -10.56
CA ASN A 107 -11.42 11.48 -9.35
C ASN A 107 -10.51 10.26 -9.20
N ALA A 108 -10.71 9.18 -9.97
CA ALA A 108 -9.95 7.94 -9.83
C ALA A 108 -8.43 8.13 -9.94
N PRO A 109 -7.89 8.91 -10.91
CA PRO A 109 -6.44 9.13 -10.99
C PRO A 109 -5.88 9.82 -9.74
N GLN A 110 -6.61 10.78 -9.18
CA GLN A 110 -6.18 11.48 -7.96
C GLN A 110 -6.17 10.55 -6.74
N VAL A 111 -7.18 9.68 -6.63
CA VAL A 111 -7.27 8.71 -5.54
C VAL A 111 -6.17 7.65 -5.65
N GLN A 112 -5.81 7.25 -6.87
CA GLN A 112 -4.65 6.39 -7.10
C GLN A 112 -3.35 7.04 -6.62
N VAL A 113 -3.15 8.34 -6.91
CA VAL A 113 -1.99 9.09 -6.42
C VAL A 113 -1.95 9.14 -4.89
N TRP A 114 -3.10 9.28 -4.21
CA TRP A 114 -3.15 9.24 -2.75
C TRP A 114 -2.81 7.87 -2.15
N LEU A 115 -3.29 6.79 -2.76
CA LEU A 115 -2.90 5.44 -2.36
C LEU A 115 -1.39 5.22 -2.56
N ASP A 116 -0.86 5.69 -3.68
CA ASP A 116 0.56 5.63 -3.99
C ASP A 116 1.38 6.38 -2.93
N GLN A 117 0.94 7.58 -2.51
CA GLN A 117 1.57 8.35 -1.44
C GLN A 117 1.54 7.62 -0.09
N LEU A 118 0.41 7.00 0.26
CA LEU A 118 0.28 6.21 1.47
C LEU A 118 1.23 5.02 1.48
N ASP A 119 1.29 4.28 0.37
CA ASP A 119 2.17 3.13 0.22
C ASP A 119 3.65 3.54 0.25
N MET A 120 4.01 4.66 -0.39
CA MET A 120 5.36 5.24 -0.29
C MET A 120 5.73 5.59 1.15
N HIS A 121 4.81 6.22 1.90
CA HIS A 121 5.04 6.59 3.30
C HIS A 121 5.28 5.34 4.16
N ARG A 122 4.45 4.31 4.01
CA ARG A 122 4.61 3.02 4.73
C ARG A 122 5.91 2.32 4.36
N ALA A 123 6.26 2.30 3.07
CA ALA A 123 7.52 1.71 2.59
C ALA A 123 8.74 2.43 3.16
N LYS A 124 8.71 3.77 3.19
CA LYS A 124 9.78 4.59 3.79
C LYS A 124 9.95 4.30 5.28
N ASN A 125 8.86 4.32 6.06
CA ASN A 125 8.91 4.03 7.50
C ASN A 125 9.41 2.61 7.77
N ARG A 126 9.02 1.64 6.93
CA ARG A 126 9.52 0.26 7.00
C ARG A 126 11.03 0.21 6.79
N VAL A 127 11.55 0.85 5.73
CA VAL A 127 12.99 0.93 5.46
C VAL A 127 13.74 1.55 6.64
N GLU A 128 13.28 2.68 7.15
CA GLU A 128 13.93 3.37 8.27
C GLU A 128 13.95 2.51 9.53
N THR A 129 12.84 1.84 9.82
CA THR A 129 12.73 0.89 10.93
C THR A 129 13.67 -0.30 10.74
N ASN A 130 13.72 -0.88 9.53
CA ASN A 130 14.57 -2.01 9.22
C ASN A 130 16.05 -1.65 9.36
N ILE A 131 16.47 -0.51 8.83
CA ILE A 131 17.84 0.01 9.01
C ILE A 131 18.17 0.21 10.49
N LYS A 132 17.26 0.84 11.25
CA LYS A 132 17.46 1.11 12.68
C LYS A 132 17.65 -0.16 13.50
N PHE A 133 16.94 -1.23 13.16
CA PHE A 133 17.00 -2.51 13.86
C PHE A 133 17.91 -3.55 13.19
N GLY A 134 18.67 -3.17 12.16
CA GLY A 134 19.56 -4.09 11.44
C GLY A 134 18.84 -5.27 10.78
N ARG A 135 17.57 -5.08 10.38
CA ARG A 135 16.78 -6.11 9.68
C ARG A 135 17.13 -6.12 8.20
N GLU A 136 17.18 -7.31 7.64
CA GLU A 136 17.43 -7.48 6.21
C GLU A 136 16.24 -7.01 5.36
N PRO A 137 16.49 -6.42 4.17
CA PRO A 137 15.42 -6.05 3.23
C PRO A 137 14.58 -7.26 2.82
N GLN A 138 13.27 -7.08 2.72
CA GLN A 138 12.32 -8.17 2.39
C GLN A 138 12.14 -8.38 0.90
N SER A 139 12.49 -7.38 0.09
CA SER A 139 12.35 -7.41 -1.37
C SER A 139 13.61 -6.87 -2.04
N GLU A 140 13.81 -7.24 -3.30
CA GLU A 140 14.91 -6.71 -4.11
C GLU A 140 14.79 -5.19 -4.32
N ALA A 141 13.57 -4.70 -4.52
CA ALA A 141 13.31 -3.26 -4.65
C ALA A 141 13.68 -2.50 -3.35
N GLU A 142 13.35 -3.05 -2.18
CA GLU A 142 13.76 -2.50 -0.89
C GLU A 142 15.29 -2.52 -0.73
N ARG A 143 15.94 -3.63 -1.09
CA ARG A 143 17.40 -3.77 -1.02
C ARG A 143 18.10 -2.70 -1.84
N LEU A 144 17.68 -2.51 -3.10
CA LEU A 144 18.26 -1.51 -4.00
C LEU A 144 17.97 -0.09 -3.51
N TYR A 145 16.79 0.18 -2.96
CA TYR A 145 16.46 1.48 -2.37
C TYR A 145 17.35 1.80 -1.17
N VAL A 146 17.55 0.83 -0.27
CA VAL A 146 18.43 0.97 0.90
C VAL A 146 19.86 1.24 0.46
N GLU A 147 20.36 0.51 -0.54
CA GLU A 147 21.70 0.71 -1.10
C GLU A 147 21.87 2.14 -1.62
N ALA A 148 20.94 2.61 -2.46
CA ALA A 148 20.95 3.99 -2.99
C ALA A 148 20.91 5.03 -1.85
N GLN A 149 20.08 4.82 -0.83
CA GLN A 149 19.97 5.72 0.32
C GLN A 149 21.27 5.78 1.14
N GLN A 150 22.06 4.70 1.17
CA GLN A 150 23.34 4.72 1.87
C GLN A 150 24.38 5.59 1.17
N PHE A 151 24.41 5.61 -0.17
CA PHE A 151 25.25 6.57 -0.92
C PHE A 151 24.81 8.01 -0.68
N GLU A 152 23.49 8.27 -0.68
CA GLU A 152 22.95 9.60 -0.39
C GLU A 152 23.35 10.08 1.01
N LYS A 153 23.19 9.22 2.03
CA LYS A 153 23.60 9.52 3.42
C LYS A 153 25.10 9.72 3.57
N PHE A 154 25.91 9.02 2.78
CA PHE A 154 27.37 9.20 2.75
C PHE A 154 27.77 10.54 2.08
N GLY A 155 26.87 11.15 1.30
CA GLY A 155 27.09 12.41 0.60
C GLY A 155 27.39 12.25 -0.89
N ASP A 156 27.51 11.02 -1.40
CA ASP A 156 27.67 10.75 -2.84
C ASP A 156 26.30 10.77 -3.53
N ARG A 157 25.83 11.99 -3.77
CA ARG A 157 24.55 12.24 -4.44
C ARG A 157 24.52 11.74 -5.88
N MET A 158 25.66 11.71 -6.57
CA MET A 158 25.71 11.30 -7.97
C MET A 158 25.53 9.78 -8.10
N THR A 159 26.25 8.99 -7.31
CA THR A 159 26.07 7.54 -7.29
C THR A 159 24.68 7.17 -6.77
N ALA A 160 24.17 7.89 -5.76
CA ALA A 160 22.79 7.70 -5.30
C ALA A 160 21.77 7.95 -6.42
N LEU A 161 21.94 9.04 -7.20
CA LEU A 161 21.08 9.36 -8.33
C LEU A 161 21.06 8.24 -9.36
N GLU A 162 22.23 7.76 -9.79
CA GLU A 162 22.33 6.66 -10.75
C GLU A 162 21.64 5.39 -10.26
N LYS A 163 21.81 5.05 -8.98
CA LYS A 163 21.13 3.89 -8.38
C LYS A 163 19.61 4.07 -8.39
N TYR A 164 19.11 5.25 -8.05
CA TYR A 164 17.67 5.55 -8.12
C TYR A 164 17.13 5.56 -9.55
N GLU A 165 17.91 5.98 -10.54
CA GLU A 165 17.54 5.92 -11.96
C GLU A 165 17.56 4.49 -12.50
N ALA A 166 18.56 3.69 -12.12
CA ALA A 166 18.63 2.28 -12.45
C ALA A 166 17.41 1.51 -11.90
N MET A 167 17.00 1.79 -10.65
CA MET A 167 15.77 1.25 -10.08
C MET A 167 14.52 1.64 -10.89
N GLN A 168 14.45 2.87 -11.39
CA GLN A 168 13.33 3.32 -12.22
C GLN A 168 13.21 2.54 -13.53
N SER A 169 14.35 2.18 -14.12
CA SER A 169 14.40 1.35 -15.34
C SER A 169 14.08 -0.13 -15.05
N LEU A 170 14.54 -0.66 -13.91
CA LEU A 170 14.38 -2.08 -13.56
C LEU A 170 12.94 -2.44 -13.17
N PHE A 171 12.27 -1.55 -12.44
CA PHE A 171 10.90 -1.75 -11.95
C PHE A 171 9.89 -0.90 -12.71
N ALA A 172 10.17 -0.57 -13.97
CA ALA A 172 9.23 0.14 -14.81
C ALA A 172 7.92 -0.67 -14.93
N PRO A 173 6.74 -0.02 -14.82
CA PRO A 173 5.46 -0.69 -14.97
C PRO A 173 5.39 -1.42 -16.31
N LYS A 174 5.09 -2.72 -16.27
CA LYS A 174 5.01 -3.54 -17.48
C LYS A 174 3.61 -3.41 -18.07
N SER A 175 3.50 -3.10 -19.36
CA SER A 175 2.22 -3.13 -20.08
C SER A 175 1.97 -4.53 -20.65
N GLY A 176 0.89 -5.20 -20.22
CA GLY A 176 0.48 -6.50 -20.77
C GLY A 176 -0.19 -7.41 -19.76
N GLU A 177 -0.54 -8.62 -20.20
CA GLU A 177 -0.98 -9.69 -19.31
C GLU A 177 0.22 -10.21 -18.51
N LEU A 178 0.23 -9.91 -17.21
CA LEU A 178 1.26 -10.36 -16.27
C LEU A 178 0.79 -11.59 -15.52
N SER A 179 1.70 -12.53 -15.26
CA SER A 179 1.43 -13.62 -14.34
C SER A 179 1.13 -13.11 -12.92
N GLU A 180 0.41 -13.88 -12.10
CA GLU A 180 0.09 -13.47 -10.72
C GLU A 180 1.35 -13.13 -9.90
N ALA A 181 2.43 -13.91 -10.10
CA ALA A 181 3.71 -13.67 -9.44
C ALA A 181 4.36 -12.34 -9.87
N GLU A 182 4.29 -11.97 -11.15
CA GLU A 182 4.80 -10.69 -11.63
C GLU A 182 3.95 -9.52 -11.12
N GLN A 183 2.62 -9.67 -11.05
CA GLN A 183 1.74 -8.65 -10.47
C GLN A 183 2.06 -8.42 -9.00
N GLU A 184 2.35 -9.48 -8.23
CA GLU A 184 2.76 -9.37 -6.84
C GLU A 184 4.12 -8.68 -6.69
N GLN A 185 5.10 -9.03 -7.53
CA GLN A 185 6.38 -8.34 -7.58
C GLN A 185 6.22 -6.86 -7.92
N GLU A 186 5.38 -6.51 -8.90
CA GLU A 186 5.12 -5.12 -9.24
C GLU A 186 4.44 -4.38 -8.08
N ARG A 187 3.42 -4.96 -7.46
CA ARG A 187 2.72 -4.36 -6.30
C ARG A 187 3.68 -4.09 -5.14
N THR A 188 4.61 -5.00 -4.87
CA THR A 188 5.61 -4.85 -3.79
C THR A 188 6.75 -3.91 -4.16
N ALA A 189 7.13 -3.83 -5.43
CA ALA A 189 8.19 -2.95 -5.92
C ALA A 189 7.73 -1.50 -6.14
N ARG A 190 6.46 -1.29 -6.51
CA ARG A 190 5.88 0.00 -6.89
C ARG A 190 6.09 1.12 -5.87
N PRO A 191 5.93 0.91 -4.54
CA PRO A 191 6.21 1.97 -3.56
C PRO A 191 7.68 2.40 -3.56
N TYR A 192 8.62 1.46 -3.69
CA TYR A 192 10.05 1.75 -3.73
C TYR A 192 10.46 2.40 -5.05
N TRP A 193 9.84 2.01 -6.17
CA TRP A 193 10.02 2.66 -7.46
C TRP A 193 9.59 4.14 -7.41
N LEU A 194 8.43 4.43 -6.81
CA LEU A 194 7.96 5.80 -6.63
C LEU A 194 8.86 6.61 -5.68
N LEU A 195 9.32 6.01 -4.59
CA LEU A 195 10.28 6.63 -3.67
C LEU A 195 11.60 6.95 -4.38
N ALA A 196 12.14 6.01 -5.16
CA ALA A 196 13.36 6.24 -5.93
C ALA A 196 13.19 7.39 -6.94
N ARG A 197 12.03 7.48 -7.61
CA ARG A 197 11.71 8.58 -8.52
C ARG A 197 11.68 9.93 -7.81
N ASP A 198 11.01 10.00 -6.66
CA ASP A 198 10.94 11.23 -5.83
C ASP A 198 12.34 11.67 -5.36
N GLN A 199 13.17 10.74 -4.87
CA GLN A 199 14.54 11.06 -4.44
C GLN A 199 15.45 11.47 -5.59
N ALA A 200 15.37 10.79 -6.74
CA ALA A 200 16.10 11.18 -7.94
C ALA A 200 15.76 12.62 -8.36
N GLN A 201 14.48 13.00 -8.33
CA GLN A 201 14.05 14.36 -8.64
C GLN A 201 14.62 15.39 -7.65
N LYS A 202 14.59 15.10 -6.35
CA LYS A 202 15.19 15.97 -5.31
C LYS A 202 16.69 16.16 -5.51
N ILE A 203 17.40 15.07 -5.79
CA ILE A 203 18.84 15.09 -6.01
C ILE A 203 19.18 15.87 -7.28
N ARG A 204 18.49 15.64 -8.40
CA ARG A 204 18.70 16.40 -9.65
C ARG A 204 18.52 17.91 -9.46
N GLY A 205 17.57 18.33 -8.63
CA GLY A 205 17.39 19.74 -8.31
C GLY A 205 18.49 20.34 -7.42
N ALA A 206 19.25 19.51 -6.71
CA ALA A 206 20.24 19.92 -5.71
C ALA A 206 21.70 19.70 -6.14
N VAL A 207 21.97 18.84 -7.13
CA VAL A 207 23.31 18.54 -7.62
C VAL A 207 23.76 19.65 -8.56
N GLY A 208 24.68 20.49 -8.08
CA GLY A 208 25.58 21.26 -8.94
C GLY A 208 26.58 20.33 -9.63
N SER A 209 27.25 20.79 -10.69
CA SER A 209 28.09 20.00 -11.61
C SER A 209 29.36 19.37 -11.01
N GLU A 210 29.37 18.96 -9.75
CA GLU A 210 30.51 18.25 -9.14
C GLU A 210 30.50 16.81 -9.66
N THR A 211 31.09 16.63 -10.83
CA THR A 211 31.08 15.40 -11.63
C THR A 211 32.15 14.38 -11.25
N ASP A 212 33.08 14.71 -10.35
CA ASP A 212 34.22 13.84 -10.04
C ASP A 212 34.02 13.03 -8.76
N ARG A 213 33.53 11.79 -8.94
CA ARG A 213 33.30 10.83 -7.85
C ARG A 213 34.60 10.36 -7.21
N VAL A 214 35.67 10.21 -8.01
CA VAL A 214 36.97 9.78 -7.50
C VAL A 214 37.52 10.84 -6.57
N ALA A 215 37.45 12.11 -6.96
CA ALA A 215 37.83 13.23 -6.09
C ALA A 215 36.95 13.29 -4.84
N PHE A 216 35.65 12.97 -4.91
CA PHE A 216 34.79 12.91 -3.72
C PHE A 216 35.23 11.80 -2.75
N VAL A 217 35.41 10.57 -3.22
CA VAL A 217 35.83 9.45 -2.37
C VAL A 217 37.23 9.69 -1.79
N GLN A 218 38.14 10.27 -2.58
CA GLN A 218 39.47 10.64 -2.12
C GLN A 218 39.42 11.70 -1.02
N ARG A 219 38.57 12.74 -1.15
CA ARG A 219 38.35 13.73 -0.08
C ARG A 219 37.80 13.08 1.19
N GLN A 220 36.85 12.16 1.06
CA GLN A 220 36.30 11.44 2.21
C GLN A 220 37.34 10.55 2.91
N LEU A 221 38.25 9.93 2.14
CA LEU A 221 39.37 9.17 2.68
C LEU A 221 40.35 10.08 3.43
N GLN A 222 40.70 11.23 2.86
CA GLN A 222 41.58 12.21 3.51
C GLN A 222 40.95 12.77 4.78
N GLU A 223 39.66 13.11 4.76
CA GLU A 223 38.93 13.59 5.94
C GLU A 223 38.94 12.54 7.07
N ALA A 224 38.85 11.25 6.73
CA ALA A 224 38.95 10.16 7.71
C ALA A 224 40.36 10.05 8.30
N ASP A 225 41.40 10.23 7.49
CA ASP A 225 42.79 10.28 7.95
C ASP A 225 43.01 11.50 8.87
N ASP A 226 42.48 12.68 8.53
CA ASP A 226 42.56 13.90 9.36
C ASP A 226 41.82 13.74 10.70
N LEU A 227 40.68 13.03 10.73
CA LEU A 227 39.98 12.69 11.97
C LEU A 227 40.82 11.77 12.85
N HIS A 228 41.53 10.82 12.25
CA HIS A 228 42.41 9.92 12.99
C HIS A 228 43.58 10.67 13.64
N GLU A 229 44.23 11.57 12.90
CA GLU A 229 45.34 12.40 13.40
C GLU A 229 44.92 13.33 14.55
N ARG A 230 43.67 13.81 14.52
CA ARG A 230 43.07 14.60 15.60
C ARG A 230 42.70 13.78 16.85
N GLY A 231 42.87 12.46 16.81
CA GLY A 231 42.51 11.56 17.91
C GLY A 231 41.05 11.10 17.91
N GLU A 232 40.26 11.50 16.91
CA GLU A 232 38.86 11.08 16.73
C GLU A 232 38.75 9.69 16.08
N LYS A 233 39.44 8.70 16.68
CA LYS A 233 39.64 7.36 16.10
C LYS A 233 38.34 6.62 15.76
N LEU A 234 37.28 6.80 16.55
CA LEU A 234 36.00 6.13 16.32
C LEU A 234 35.33 6.61 15.02
N LEU A 235 35.31 7.92 14.79
CA LEU A 235 34.72 8.53 13.60
C LEU A 235 35.54 8.21 12.34
N ALA A 236 36.88 8.23 12.45
CA ALA A 236 37.77 7.79 11.37
C ALA A 236 37.48 6.33 10.95
N ARG A 237 37.37 5.41 11.93
CA ARG A 237 37.02 4.00 11.67
C ARG A 237 35.65 3.86 11.01
N GLU A 238 34.67 4.66 11.41
CA GLU A 238 33.34 4.65 10.79
C GLU A 238 33.40 5.09 9.31
N LYS A 239 34.12 6.18 9.00
CA LYS A 239 34.30 6.64 7.62
C LYS A 239 35.05 5.63 6.76
N TRP A 240 36.16 5.06 7.23
CA TRP A 240 36.88 4.03 6.46
C TRP A 240 36.01 2.79 6.21
N ARG A 241 35.25 2.31 7.21
CA ARG A 241 34.30 1.20 7.02
C ARG A 241 33.22 1.54 6.01
N ALA A 242 32.70 2.78 6.03
CA ALA A 242 31.73 3.23 5.04
C ALA A 242 32.31 3.22 3.63
N ILE A 243 33.56 3.69 3.45
CA ILE A 243 34.26 3.66 2.16
C ILE A 243 34.43 2.22 1.66
N VAL A 244 34.95 1.31 2.49
CA VAL A 244 35.13 -0.11 2.13
C VAL A 244 33.79 -0.75 1.76
N ARG A 245 32.75 -0.53 2.59
CA ARG A 245 31.42 -1.14 2.39
C ARG A 245 30.73 -0.67 1.11
N LEU A 246 30.82 0.64 0.80
CA LEU A 246 30.11 1.23 -0.32
C LEU A 246 30.87 1.06 -1.65
N TYR A 247 32.19 1.20 -1.62
CA TYR A 247 33.01 1.27 -2.84
C TYR A 247 33.90 0.03 -3.07
N GLY A 248 33.99 -0.89 -2.10
CA GLY A 248 34.88 -2.05 -2.20
C GLY A 248 34.60 -3.00 -3.37
N ASN A 249 33.37 -3.00 -3.88
CA ASN A 249 32.95 -3.84 -5.01
C ASN A 249 33.04 -3.12 -6.37
N LEU A 250 33.40 -1.83 -6.40
CA LEU A 250 33.45 -1.02 -7.61
C LEU A 250 34.88 -0.96 -8.14
N GLU A 251 35.08 -1.38 -9.40
CA GLU A 251 36.42 -1.49 -10.01
C GLU A 251 37.22 -0.19 -9.93
N GLU A 252 36.55 0.95 -10.19
CA GLU A 252 37.15 2.28 -10.23
C GLU A 252 37.65 2.77 -8.85
N PHE A 253 37.16 2.19 -7.75
CA PHE A 253 37.50 2.60 -6.38
C PHE A 253 38.30 1.55 -5.61
N LYS A 254 38.66 0.41 -6.22
CA LYS A 254 39.37 -0.69 -5.54
C LYS A 254 40.62 -0.23 -4.80
N THR A 255 41.42 0.66 -5.40
CA THR A 255 42.64 1.17 -4.77
C THR A 255 42.33 2.01 -3.52
N LEU A 256 41.33 2.88 -3.59
CA LEU A 256 40.92 3.72 -2.45
C LEU A 256 40.26 2.89 -1.34
N ALA A 257 39.44 1.91 -1.71
CA ALA A 257 38.86 0.97 -0.76
C ALA A 257 39.92 0.10 -0.07
N ALA A 258 40.93 -0.37 -0.81
CA ALA A 258 42.06 -1.11 -0.24
C ALA A 258 42.90 -0.26 0.73
N GLN A 259 43.08 1.04 0.42
CA GLN A 259 43.72 1.98 1.36
C GLN A 259 42.93 2.11 2.65
N ALA A 260 41.61 2.35 2.56
CA ALA A 260 40.73 2.43 3.72
C ALA A 260 40.74 1.13 4.56
N GLN A 261 40.77 -0.04 3.90
CA GLN A 261 40.90 -1.33 4.59
C GLN A 261 42.23 -1.46 5.34
N ALA A 262 43.35 -1.09 4.70
CA ALA A 262 44.66 -1.13 5.34
C ALA A 262 44.72 -0.21 6.58
N ARG A 263 44.04 0.95 6.57
CA ARG A 263 43.91 1.82 7.74
C ARG A 263 43.15 1.14 8.88
N LEU A 264 42.04 0.46 8.57
CA LEU A 264 41.25 -0.26 9.56
C LEU A 264 42.04 -1.38 10.23
N ASP A 265 42.82 -2.14 9.45
CA ASP A 265 43.63 -3.24 9.94
C ASP A 265 44.76 -2.73 10.85
N ALA A 266 45.44 -1.65 10.43
CA ALA A 266 46.49 -1.01 11.23
C ALA A 266 45.97 -0.55 12.60
N VAL A 267 44.82 0.13 12.65
CA VAL A 267 44.23 0.58 13.92
C VAL A 267 43.78 -0.59 14.79
N GLY A 268 43.21 -1.64 14.19
CA GLY A 268 42.76 -2.83 14.93
C GLY A 268 43.88 -3.62 15.60
N THR A 269 45.12 -3.53 15.10
CA THR A 269 46.29 -4.20 15.70
C THR A 269 46.94 -3.41 16.86
N SER A 270 46.52 -2.17 17.09
CA SER A 270 47.12 -1.25 18.07
C SER A 270 46.32 -1.11 19.39
N GLU A 271 45.19 -1.81 19.52
CA GLU A 271 44.37 -1.94 20.74
C GLU A 271 44.72 -3.24 21.47
#